data_AF-A0A2T2YG59-F1
#
_entry.id   AF-A0A2T2YG59-F1
#
_cell.length_a   1.000
_cell.length_b   1.000
_cell.length_c   1.000
_cell.angle_alpha   90.00
_cell.angle_beta   90.00
_cell.angle_gamma   90.00
#
_symmetry.space_group_name_H-M   'P 1'
#
loop_
_entity.id
_entity.type
_entity.pdbx_description
1 polymer ?
#
loop_
_entity_poly.entity_id
_entity_poly.type
_entity_poly.pdbx_seq_one_letter_code
_entity_poly.pdbx_strand_id
1 'polypeptide(L)'
;MIGETTGGGAHPQMPFSVGQGFVIFIPFARSFNSITQTDWEGRGVIPDVKTTALKALIKAQDLIFRNLLLTVTDQKEKNKYVYYINSLLVNDSNKLLPLNQLVLFAGTYGGLKIYLEKSQLSCKNNNNGGAVSELKLLSNKLFVLDKDAQIKFIKNRKGHYSAIKIFVNDGSVFEEKRTDNPL
;
A
#
# COMPACT_ATOMS: atom_id res chain seq x y z
N MET A 1 5.27 -6.54 16.97
CA MET A 1 5.06 -7.76 16.16
C MET A 1 3.82 -7.59 15.29
N ILE A 2 3.90 -7.94 14.01
CA ILE A 2 2.80 -7.78 13.03
C ILE A 2 2.73 -9.06 12.20
N GLY A 3 1.55 -9.70 12.11
CA GLY A 3 1.38 -10.93 11.34
C GLY A 3 0.37 -11.90 11.94
N GLU A 4 0.58 -13.19 11.72
CA GLU A 4 -0.20 -14.30 12.28
C GLU A 4 0.42 -14.80 13.59
N THR A 5 -0.37 -15.51 14.39
CA THR A 5 0.15 -16.25 15.54
C THR A 5 1.10 -17.34 15.06
N THR A 6 2.29 -17.46 15.67
CA THR A 6 3.26 -18.49 15.28
C THR A 6 2.81 -19.89 15.70
N GLY A 7 3.44 -20.94 15.16
CA GLY A 7 3.04 -22.33 15.41
C GLY A 7 3.28 -22.87 16.82
N GLY A 8 4.06 -22.17 17.66
CA GLY A 8 4.19 -22.52 19.09
C GLY A 8 5.12 -23.69 19.42
N GLY A 9 6.20 -23.91 18.67
CA GLY A 9 7.28 -24.81 19.09
C GLY A 9 8.34 -24.05 19.91
N ALA A 10 8.50 -24.41 21.18
CA ALA A 10 9.39 -23.78 22.16
C ALA A 10 10.27 -24.78 22.92
N HIS A 11 9.83 -26.04 23.06
CA HIS A 11 10.50 -27.08 23.83
C HIS A 11 11.24 -28.03 22.89
N PRO A 12 12.59 -28.03 22.87
CA PRO A 12 13.34 -28.99 22.07
C PRO A 12 13.12 -30.41 22.59
N GLN A 13 12.92 -31.33 21.65
CA GLN A 13 12.73 -32.77 21.91
C GLN A 13 13.92 -33.57 21.41
N MET A 14 14.24 -34.67 22.10
CA MET A 14 15.25 -35.64 21.70
C MET A 14 14.62 -37.02 21.55
N PRO A 15 14.95 -37.79 20.51
CA PRO A 15 14.46 -39.16 20.36
C PRO A 15 15.20 -40.12 21.29
N PHE A 16 14.46 -41.04 21.89
CA PHE A 16 14.98 -42.14 22.72
C PHE A 16 14.39 -43.46 22.22
N SER A 17 15.25 -44.44 21.94
CA SER A 17 14.81 -45.80 21.62
C SER A 17 14.25 -46.48 22.86
N VAL A 18 13.11 -47.17 22.72
CA VAL A 18 12.49 -47.96 23.79
C VAL A 18 12.45 -49.47 23.47
N GLY A 19 13.20 -49.89 22.45
CA GLY A 19 13.28 -51.29 22.01
C GLY A 19 12.30 -51.63 20.89
N GLN A 20 12.52 -52.78 20.24
CA GLN A 20 11.65 -53.34 19.19
C GLN A 20 11.30 -52.39 18.03
N GLY A 21 12.18 -51.42 17.73
CA GLY A 21 11.96 -50.42 16.67
C GLY A 21 11.10 -49.21 17.08
N PHE A 22 10.67 -49.13 18.34
CA PHE A 22 9.91 -47.98 18.86
C PHE A 22 10.84 -46.85 19.34
N VAL A 23 10.41 -45.61 19.11
CA VAL A 23 11.09 -44.38 19.54
C VAL A 23 10.07 -43.47 20.22
N ILE A 24 10.45 -42.91 21.37
CA ILE A 24 9.73 -41.82 22.04
C ILE A 24 10.51 -40.52 21.92
N PHE A 25 9.83 -39.39 21.82
CA PHE A 25 10.46 -38.08 21.83
C PHE A 25 10.22 -37.41 23.19
N ILE A 26 11.29 -37.08 23.90
CA ILE A 26 11.21 -36.48 25.23
C ILE A 26 11.71 -35.03 25.15
N PRO A 27 10.90 -34.04 25.60
CA PRO A 27 11.37 -32.68 25.77
C PRO A 27 12.37 -32.63 26.93
N PHE A 28 13.58 -32.11 26.67
CA PHE A 28 14.67 -32.09 27.67
C PHE A 28 15.04 -30.68 28.13
N ALA A 29 14.48 -29.65 27.49
CA ALA A 29 14.61 -28.27 27.92
C ALA A 29 13.33 -27.50 27.59
N ARG A 30 13.16 -26.35 28.23
CA ARG A 30 12.09 -25.41 27.91
C ARG A 30 12.62 -23.99 27.85
N SER A 31 12.04 -23.20 26.96
CA SER A 31 12.15 -21.74 27.03
C SER A 31 11.36 -21.24 28.24
N PHE A 32 11.83 -20.21 28.92
CA PHE A 32 11.10 -19.60 30.04
C PHE A 32 11.34 -18.09 30.05
N ASN A 33 10.27 -17.31 29.95
CA ASN A 33 10.34 -15.87 30.00
C ASN A 33 10.21 -15.40 31.46
N SER A 34 11.20 -14.63 31.94
CA SER A 34 11.25 -14.12 33.32
C SER A 34 10.21 -13.05 33.64
N ILE A 35 9.64 -12.39 32.62
CA ILE A 35 8.63 -11.33 32.79
C ILE A 35 7.24 -11.97 32.85
N THR A 36 6.90 -12.78 31.85
CA THR A 36 5.56 -13.36 31.73
C THR A 36 5.39 -14.66 32.52
N GLN A 37 6.48 -15.21 33.07
CA GLN A 37 6.51 -16.48 33.81
C GLN A 37 5.94 -17.66 32.99
N THR A 38 6.03 -17.57 31.66
CA THR A 38 5.51 -18.57 30.69
C THR A 38 6.42 -18.66 29.46
N ASP A 39 6.07 -19.54 28.53
CA ASP A 39 6.64 -19.62 27.17
C ASP A 39 5.55 -19.58 26.09
N TRP A 40 5.97 -19.83 24.84
CA TRP A 40 5.12 -19.86 23.64
C TRP A 40 4.74 -21.28 23.19
N GLU A 41 5.04 -22.33 23.98
CA GLU A 41 4.72 -23.72 23.61
C GLU A 41 3.19 -23.88 23.44
N GLY A 42 2.78 -24.54 22.35
CA GLY A 42 1.37 -24.85 22.05
C GLY A 42 0.47 -23.65 21.74
N ARG A 43 0.88 -22.42 22.05
CA ARG A 43 0.08 -21.20 21.84
C ARG A 43 0.69 -20.25 20.80
N GLY A 44 1.99 -20.38 20.55
CA GLY A 44 2.70 -19.46 19.68
C GLY A 44 2.91 -18.09 20.30
N VAL A 45 3.54 -17.21 19.52
CA VAL A 45 3.66 -15.80 19.84
C VAL A 45 2.54 -15.06 19.14
N ILE A 46 1.70 -14.39 19.93
CA ILE A 46 0.58 -13.58 19.43
C ILE A 46 1.13 -12.20 19.01
N PRO A 47 0.91 -11.75 17.77
CA PRO A 47 1.41 -10.45 17.32
C PRO A 47 0.56 -9.29 17.87
N ASP A 48 1.21 -8.16 18.14
CA ASP A 48 0.55 -6.91 18.59
C ASP A 48 -0.47 -6.40 17.56
N VAL A 49 -0.16 -6.56 16.27
CA VAL A 49 -1.09 -6.28 15.18
C VAL A 49 -1.34 -7.56 14.38
N LYS A 50 -2.52 -8.14 14.58
CA LYS A 50 -2.95 -9.34 13.86
C LYS A 50 -3.30 -9.01 12.40
N THR A 51 -2.74 -9.78 11.47
CA THR A 51 -3.04 -9.75 10.03
C THR A 51 -2.57 -11.06 9.40
N THR A 52 -2.91 -11.35 8.15
CA THR A 52 -2.35 -12.53 7.48
C THR A 52 -0.85 -12.37 7.23
N ALA A 53 -0.10 -13.48 7.14
CA ALA A 53 1.33 -13.45 6.88
C ALA A 53 1.64 -12.70 5.56
N LEU A 54 0.81 -12.93 4.52
CA LEU A 54 0.89 -12.25 3.23
C LEU A 54 0.75 -10.72 3.34
N LYS A 55 -0.07 -10.23 4.27
CA LYS A 55 -0.34 -8.80 4.47
C LYS A 55 0.57 -8.15 5.50
N ALA A 56 1.38 -8.92 6.23
CA ALA A 56 2.17 -8.42 7.37
C ALA A 56 3.16 -7.31 6.97
N LEU A 57 3.89 -7.49 5.87
CA LEU A 57 4.85 -6.50 5.38
C LEU A 57 4.17 -5.17 5.01
N ILE A 58 3.10 -5.24 4.22
CA ILE A 58 2.34 -4.05 3.79
C ILE A 58 1.74 -3.36 5.02
N LYS A 59 1.22 -4.14 5.98
CA LYS A 59 0.66 -3.59 7.21
C LYS A 59 1.70 -2.90 8.08
N ALA A 60 2.91 -3.46 8.15
CA ALA A 60 4.03 -2.84 8.86
C ALA A 60 4.43 -1.51 8.22
N GLN A 61 4.59 -1.48 6.89
CA GLN A 61 4.91 -0.26 6.15
C GLN A 61 3.83 0.82 6.33
N ASP A 62 2.54 0.46 6.23
CA ASP A 62 1.42 1.37 6.45
C ASP A 62 1.45 1.99 7.85
N LEU A 63 1.68 1.19 8.89
CA LEU A 63 1.78 1.68 10.27
C LEU A 63 2.98 2.61 10.46
N ILE A 64 4.14 2.27 9.90
CA ILE A 64 5.35 3.10 9.98
C ILE A 64 5.11 4.46 9.34
N PHE A 65 4.62 4.50 8.09
CA PHE A 65 4.40 5.76 7.39
C PHE A 65 3.31 6.62 8.04
N ARG A 66 2.25 6.00 8.56
CA ARG A 66 1.23 6.73 9.32
C ARG A 66 1.77 7.31 10.61
N ASN A 67 2.59 6.56 11.34
CA ASN A 67 3.23 7.06 12.55
C ASN A 67 4.16 8.24 12.22
N LEU A 68 4.99 8.10 11.18
CA LEU A 68 5.88 9.17 10.73
C LEU A 68 5.09 10.42 10.32
N LEU A 69 3.97 10.27 9.62
CA LEU A 69 3.09 11.37 9.23
C LEU A 69 2.56 12.17 10.44
N LEU A 70 2.35 11.52 11.58
CA LEU A 70 1.91 12.17 12.83
C LEU A 70 3.05 12.90 13.53
N THR A 71 4.30 12.45 13.36
CA THR A 71 5.47 13.02 14.05
C THR A 71 6.13 14.16 13.27
N VAL A 72 6.09 14.12 11.92
CA VAL A 72 6.76 15.15 11.13
C VAL A 72 5.97 16.46 11.12
N THR A 73 6.69 17.57 11.11
CA THR A 73 6.11 18.92 11.01
C THR A 73 6.18 19.45 9.57
N ASP A 74 7.30 19.18 8.89
CA ASP A 74 7.56 19.62 7.52
C ASP A 74 6.52 19.08 6.52
N GLN A 75 6.01 19.96 5.67
CA GLN A 75 4.93 19.62 4.75
C GLN A 75 5.42 18.76 3.58
N LYS A 76 6.67 18.93 3.13
CA LYS A 76 7.23 18.12 2.04
C LYS A 76 7.43 16.68 2.50
N GLU A 77 7.96 16.47 3.71
CA GLU A 77 8.06 15.15 4.32
C GLU A 77 6.70 14.50 4.56
N LYS A 78 5.70 15.26 5.04
CA LYS A 78 4.32 14.75 5.15
C LYS A 78 3.81 14.22 3.82
N ASN A 79 3.99 15.00 2.75
CA ASN A 79 3.56 14.61 1.41
C ASN A 79 4.29 13.35 0.92
N LYS A 80 5.58 13.20 1.26
CA LYS A 80 6.36 12.00 0.94
C LYS A 80 5.75 10.74 1.58
N TYR A 81 5.36 10.81 2.85
CA TYR A 81 4.69 9.67 3.50
C TYR A 81 3.29 9.41 2.95
N VAL A 82 2.55 10.46 2.58
CA VAL A 82 1.27 10.30 1.88
C VAL A 82 1.48 9.57 0.55
N TYR A 83 2.51 9.91 -0.22
CA TYR A 83 2.84 9.21 -1.46
C TYR A 83 3.12 7.72 -1.21
N TYR A 84 3.90 7.37 -0.18
CA TYR A 84 4.20 5.97 0.11
C TYR A 84 2.97 5.21 0.60
N ILE A 85 2.16 5.79 1.50
CA ILE A 85 0.90 5.18 1.95
C ILE A 85 0.00 4.86 0.75
N ASN A 86 -0.12 5.81 -0.19
CA ASN A 86 -0.89 5.59 -1.42
C ASN A 86 -0.34 4.43 -2.27
N SER A 87 0.98 4.28 -2.35
CA SER A 87 1.62 3.20 -3.11
C SER A 87 1.36 1.81 -2.53
N LEU A 88 1.00 1.72 -1.24
CA LEU A 88 0.62 0.46 -0.58
C LEU A 88 -0.80 0.00 -0.94
N LEU A 89 -1.62 0.87 -1.54
CA LEU A 89 -3.02 0.58 -1.88
C LEU A 89 -3.17 -0.31 -3.14
N VAL A 90 -2.08 -0.64 -3.84
CA VAL A 90 -2.08 -1.37 -5.12
C VAL A 90 -2.76 -2.75 -5.05
N ASN A 91 -2.87 -3.37 -3.87
CA ASN A 91 -3.29 -4.75 -3.71
C ASN A 91 -4.79 -5.01 -3.45
N ASP A 92 -5.66 -3.99 -3.50
CA ASP A 92 -7.12 -4.18 -3.41
C ASP A 92 -7.82 -4.09 -4.79
N SER A 93 -7.04 -4.12 -5.87
CA SER A 93 -7.42 -3.77 -7.25
C SER A 93 -8.21 -4.84 -8.01
N ASN A 94 -9.29 -5.37 -7.43
CA ASN A 94 -10.32 -6.09 -8.20
C ASN A 94 -11.52 -5.20 -8.57
N LYS A 95 -11.42 -3.88 -8.39
CA LYS A 95 -12.42 -2.91 -8.88
C LYS A 95 -11.90 -2.15 -10.08
N LEU A 96 -12.14 -2.68 -11.27
CA LEU A 96 -12.10 -1.90 -12.50
C LEU A 96 -13.20 -0.83 -12.43
N LEU A 97 -12.84 0.44 -12.71
CA LEU A 97 -13.84 1.49 -12.85
C LEU A 97 -14.57 1.29 -14.19
N PRO A 98 -15.91 1.39 -14.24
CA PRO A 98 -16.63 1.29 -15.49
C PRO A 98 -16.27 2.47 -16.42
N LEU A 99 -16.32 2.22 -17.73
CA LEU A 99 -15.89 3.16 -18.77
C LEU A 99 -16.55 4.54 -18.67
N ASN A 100 -17.83 4.58 -18.31
CA ASN A 100 -18.59 5.82 -18.11
C ASN A 100 -18.01 6.71 -17.01
N GLN A 101 -17.34 6.14 -16.01
CA GLN A 101 -16.63 6.90 -14.98
C GLN A 101 -15.24 7.32 -15.45
N LEU A 102 -14.57 6.47 -16.24
CA LEU A 102 -13.24 6.77 -16.77
C LEU A 102 -13.26 8.00 -17.69
N VAL A 103 -14.25 8.08 -18.58
CA VAL A 103 -14.41 9.22 -19.50
C VAL A 103 -14.52 10.55 -18.77
N LEU A 104 -15.09 10.59 -17.55
CA LEU A 104 -15.21 11.83 -16.78
C LEU A 104 -13.85 12.44 -16.37
N PHE A 105 -12.80 11.61 -16.26
CA PHE A 105 -11.46 12.08 -15.95
C PHE A 105 -10.74 12.66 -17.17
N ALA A 106 -11.15 12.29 -18.39
CA ALA A 106 -10.54 12.78 -19.61
C ALA A 106 -10.68 14.30 -19.73
N GLY A 107 -9.59 14.95 -20.14
CA GLY A 107 -9.48 16.40 -20.23
C GLY A 107 -8.03 16.86 -20.25
N THR A 108 -7.83 18.17 -20.35
CA THR A 108 -6.50 18.78 -20.32
C THR A 108 -6.33 19.50 -18.99
N TYR A 109 -5.26 19.14 -18.27
CA TYR A 109 -4.94 19.70 -16.97
C TYR A 109 -3.52 20.27 -17.02
N GLY A 110 -3.41 21.59 -17.13
CA GLY A 110 -2.14 22.23 -17.46
C GLY A 110 -1.55 21.66 -18.75
N GLY A 111 -0.33 21.12 -18.67
CA GLY A 111 0.35 20.45 -19.79
C GLY A 111 0.05 18.95 -19.94
N LEU A 112 -0.80 18.37 -19.08
CA LEU A 112 -1.14 16.94 -19.11
C LEU A 112 -2.49 16.73 -19.81
N LYS A 113 -2.48 16.04 -20.95
CA LYS A 113 -3.70 15.65 -21.66
C LYS A 113 -4.07 14.22 -21.29
N ILE A 114 -5.17 14.07 -20.56
CA ILE A 114 -5.74 12.78 -20.16
C ILE A 114 -6.80 12.38 -21.17
N TYR A 115 -6.71 11.16 -21.72
CA TYR A 115 -7.68 10.63 -22.66
C TYR A 115 -7.85 9.13 -22.46
N LEU A 116 -8.97 8.58 -22.94
CA LEU A 116 -9.22 7.15 -22.88
C LEU A 116 -8.70 6.50 -24.16
N GLU A 117 -7.89 5.45 -24.01
CA GLU A 117 -7.39 4.64 -25.11
C GLU A 117 -7.54 3.17 -24.73
N LYS A 118 -8.18 2.36 -25.60
CA LYS A 118 -8.35 0.91 -25.39
C LYS A 118 -8.90 0.53 -24.00
N SER A 119 -9.87 1.29 -23.51
CA SER A 119 -10.52 1.09 -22.19
C SER A 119 -9.65 1.41 -20.96
N GLN A 120 -8.51 2.07 -21.14
CA GLN A 120 -7.64 2.55 -20.08
C GLN A 120 -7.39 4.05 -20.23
N LEU A 121 -7.12 4.75 -19.13
CA LEU A 121 -6.73 6.15 -19.20
C LEU A 121 -5.25 6.27 -19.56
N SER A 122 -4.94 7.10 -20.53
CA SER A 122 -3.60 7.48 -20.96
C SER A 122 -3.39 8.96 -20.68
N CYS A 123 -2.16 9.32 -20.30
CA CYS A 123 -1.73 10.70 -20.11
C CYS A 123 -0.65 11.03 -21.13
N LYS A 124 -0.88 12.04 -21.96
CA LYS A 124 0.16 12.66 -22.79
C LYS A 124 0.69 13.91 -22.11
N ASN A 125 1.98 13.91 -21.79
CA ASN A 125 2.67 15.03 -21.16
C ASN A 125 3.25 15.95 -22.24
N ASN A 126 2.54 17.05 -22.54
CA ASN A 126 2.99 18.03 -23.52
C ASN A 126 4.17 18.89 -23.02
N ASN A 127 4.43 18.91 -21.71
CA ASN A 127 5.57 19.64 -21.14
C ASN A 127 6.90 18.90 -21.36
N ASN A 128 6.86 17.60 -21.64
CA ASN A 128 8.04 16.77 -21.84
C ASN A 128 8.04 16.09 -23.21
N GLY A 129 7.91 16.88 -24.28
CA GLY A 129 7.99 16.39 -25.67
C GLY A 129 6.83 15.48 -26.11
N GLY A 130 5.75 15.38 -25.34
CA GLY A 130 4.59 14.57 -25.69
C GLY A 130 4.68 13.09 -25.30
N ALA A 131 5.53 12.73 -24.35
CA ALA A 131 5.60 11.37 -23.80
C ALA A 131 4.22 10.90 -23.31
N VAL A 132 3.88 9.64 -23.60
CA VAL A 132 2.60 9.02 -23.22
C VAL A 132 2.83 8.01 -22.11
N SER A 133 2.00 8.04 -21.08
CA SER A 133 2.05 7.10 -19.95
C SER A 133 0.67 6.56 -19.64
N GLU A 134 0.59 5.25 -19.39
CA GLU A 134 -0.65 4.58 -19.01
C GLU A 134 -0.95 4.83 -17.53
N LEU A 135 -2.16 5.32 -17.25
CA LEU A 135 -2.61 5.53 -15.89
C LEU A 135 -3.10 4.22 -15.30
N LYS A 136 -2.42 3.76 -14.25
CA LYS A 136 -2.82 2.56 -13.49
C LYS A 136 -3.58 2.98 -12.25
N LEU A 137 -4.81 2.49 -12.10
CA LEU A 137 -5.63 2.80 -10.93
C LEU A 137 -4.98 2.22 -9.68
N LEU A 138 -4.77 3.07 -8.66
CA LEU A 138 -4.35 2.66 -7.32
C LEU A 138 -5.56 2.40 -6.43
N SER A 139 -6.36 3.46 -6.21
CA SER A 139 -7.55 3.41 -5.35
C SER A 139 -8.31 4.74 -5.43
N ASN A 140 -9.64 4.70 -5.33
CA ASN A 140 -10.52 5.87 -5.12
C ASN A 140 -10.07 7.15 -5.88
N LYS A 141 -9.89 7.05 -7.20
CA LYS A 141 -9.52 8.15 -8.13
C LYS A 141 -8.06 8.62 -8.06
N LEU A 142 -7.20 7.81 -7.44
CA LEU A 142 -5.75 7.95 -7.48
C LEU A 142 -5.19 7.00 -8.53
N PHE A 143 -4.32 7.52 -9.38
CA PHE A 143 -3.67 6.77 -10.45
C PHE A 143 -2.16 6.94 -10.37
N VAL A 144 -1.41 5.89 -10.71
CA VAL A 144 0.02 6.01 -11.03
C VAL A 144 0.14 6.69 -12.39
N LEU A 145 0.89 7.79 -12.47
CA LEU A 145 1.19 8.46 -13.72
C LEU A 145 2.44 7.89 -14.38
N ASP A 146 3.51 7.75 -13.60
CA ASP A 146 4.78 7.17 -14.01
C ASP A 146 5.49 6.50 -12.81
N LYS A 147 6.80 6.24 -12.90
CA LYS A 147 7.56 5.58 -11.82
C LYS A 147 7.55 6.37 -10.51
N ASP A 148 7.46 7.69 -10.59
CA ASP A 148 7.74 8.58 -9.46
C ASP A 148 6.56 9.50 -9.12
N ALA A 149 5.50 9.50 -9.93
CA ALA A 149 4.35 10.38 -9.78
C ALA A 149 3.00 9.64 -9.69
N GLN A 150 2.13 10.15 -8.83
CA GLN A 150 0.73 9.74 -8.69
C GLN A 150 -0.18 10.94 -8.92
N ILE A 151 -1.34 10.74 -9.53
CA ILE A 151 -2.33 11.79 -9.76
C ILE A 151 -3.66 11.50 -9.08
N LYS A 152 -4.23 12.51 -8.43
CA LYS A 152 -5.57 12.47 -7.85
C LYS A 152 -6.46 13.51 -8.52
N PHE A 153 -7.59 13.09 -9.03
CA PHE A 153 -8.57 13.99 -9.63
C PHE A 153 -9.43 14.68 -8.56
N ILE A 154 -9.58 16.00 -8.68
CA ILE A 154 -10.33 16.85 -7.76
C ILE A 154 -11.59 17.36 -8.46
N LYS A 155 -12.73 17.26 -7.78
CA LYS A 155 -14.01 17.81 -8.23
C LYS A 155 -14.25 19.20 -7.66
N ASN A 156 -14.90 20.06 -8.44
CA ASN A 156 -15.44 21.32 -7.96
C ASN A 156 -16.74 21.11 -7.16
N ARG A 157 -17.28 22.22 -6.61
CA ARG A 157 -18.57 22.23 -5.88
C ARG A 157 -19.76 21.72 -6.72
N LYS A 158 -19.67 21.76 -8.05
CA LYS A 158 -20.70 21.26 -8.97
C LYS A 158 -20.55 19.77 -9.31
N GLY A 159 -19.53 19.10 -8.79
CA GLY A 159 -19.29 17.66 -8.99
C GLY A 159 -18.49 17.30 -10.25
N HIS A 160 -18.00 18.27 -11.01
CA HIS A 160 -17.16 18.07 -12.20
C HIS A 160 -15.68 18.08 -11.84
N TYR A 161 -14.88 17.23 -12.50
CA TYR A 161 -13.42 17.25 -12.32
C TYR A 161 -12.84 18.54 -12.89
N SER A 162 -12.22 19.33 -12.01
CA SER A 162 -11.76 20.69 -12.31
C SER A 162 -10.25 20.88 -12.10
N ALA A 163 -9.59 19.93 -11.44
CA ALA A 163 -8.15 19.96 -11.22
C ALA A 163 -7.60 18.54 -10.99
N ILE A 164 -6.30 18.39 -11.15
CA ILE A 164 -5.54 17.23 -10.68
C ILE A 164 -4.49 17.67 -9.67
N LYS A 165 -4.25 16.81 -8.69
CA LYS A 165 -3.14 16.94 -7.75
C LYS A 165 -2.12 15.86 -8.03
N ILE A 166 -0.89 16.27 -8.29
CA ILE A 166 0.23 15.41 -8.64
C ILE A 166 1.11 15.26 -7.40
N PHE A 167 1.35 14.03 -6.97
CA PHE A 167 2.23 13.70 -5.85
C PHE A 167 3.48 13.03 -6.40
N VAL A 168 4.65 13.56 -6.08
CA VAL A 168 5.94 13.00 -6.46
C VAL A 168 6.57 12.28 -5.28
N ASN A 169 7.35 11.23 -5.54
CA ASN A 169 8.01 10.40 -4.52
C ASN A 169 8.96 11.17 -3.58
N ASP A 170 9.43 12.35 -3.99
CA ASP A 170 10.29 13.24 -3.20
C ASP A 170 9.48 14.10 -2.20
N GLY A 171 8.14 14.03 -2.25
CA GLY A 171 7.23 14.82 -1.43
C GLY A 171 6.76 16.12 -2.08
N SER A 172 7.24 16.44 -3.28
CA SER A 172 6.72 17.57 -4.05
C SER A 172 5.28 17.30 -4.48
N VAL A 173 4.45 18.34 -4.40
CA VAL A 173 3.03 18.25 -4.75
C VAL A 173 2.66 19.44 -5.61
N PHE A 174 2.06 19.15 -6.77
CA PHE A 174 1.63 20.13 -7.74
C PHE A 174 0.12 20.04 -7.93
N GLU A 175 -0.51 21.15 -8.28
CA GLU A 175 -1.93 21.20 -8.63
C GLU A 175 -2.09 21.87 -9.99
N GLU A 176 -2.73 21.16 -10.92
CA GLU A 176 -2.99 21.63 -12.26
C GLU A 176 -4.49 21.75 -12.47
N LYS A 177 -4.95 22.93 -12.87
CA LYS A 177 -6.37 23.17 -13.17
C LYS A 177 -6.71 22.60 -14.54
N ARG A 178 -7.95 22.16 -14.67
CA ARG A 178 -8.51 21.77 -15.96
C ARG A 178 -8.63 23.02 -16.86
N THR A 179 -8.11 22.93 -18.08
CA THR A 179 -8.03 24.05 -19.04
C THR A 179 -8.97 23.89 -20.23
N ASP A 180 -9.47 22.69 -20.49
CA ASP A 180 -10.51 22.45 -21.50
C ASP A 180 -11.91 22.69 -20.91
N ASN A 181 -12.82 23.24 -21.73
CA ASN A 181 -14.22 23.35 -21.33
C ASN A 181 -14.77 21.94 -21.07
N PRO A 182 -15.45 21.70 -19.93
CA PRO A 182 -16.06 20.40 -19.67
C PRO A 182 -17.10 20.10 -20.76
N LEU A 183 -17.03 18.90 -21.32
CA LEU A 183 -18.08 18.31 -22.16
C LEU A 183 -19.41 18.22 -21.39
#